data_AF-A0A165E0P5-F1
#
_entry.id   AF-A0A165E0P5-F1
#
_cell.length_a   1.000
_cell.length_b   1.000
_cell.length_c   1.000
_cell.angle_alpha   90.00
_cell.angle_beta   90.00
_cell.angle_gamma   90.00
#
_symmetry.space_group_name_H-M   'P 1'
#
loop_
_entity.id
_entity.type
_entity.pdbx_description
1 polymer ?
#
loop_
_entity_poly.entity_id
_entity_poly.type
_entity_poly.pdbx_seq_one_letter_code
_entity_poly.pdbx_strand_id
1 'polypeptide(L)'
;MEEKREESSPEWETEEDREIEEKGYRSKLIPLIVRHGPTLPVDSSDQRWLAKHQRAPQWLDLLYDLVIVAILTVFTVNHEITGGKSTLVYFSYFVIIWWIWASQVLYDSRFEANDWVHRFFKFCQLGTFAFVGVTAKNFDPSNVIAPLSAASVNAGRESAGAASWTGVATSYAAGRFFLVLQYLFVLWTTHRHKRHLASLVVPPITALISAVLWGLSAGMTGNATAKVACAYSGLALEVAAAAILPMFPRYMKAPPEILSERYGALSLIIIGEGIIGIVRSFSSVMAGFGFSRASYAQCFCALVIISSLWQFLFHGFNAEIKMGRKRGLLWLILHFPLHFSILLLLTGMRNASTFGNIIHALDVVTDNMQTLFDDIDANNFSNTTASMEYLTVQFAKLSITPSWPDEIQGIMNEYSNPNNTIDPVVDIIQYQVQIYLAIATYYSVELSDEVHESAAHINALNTTRNPDSTTWNASYDADLALADDFDEAYQTDLGHGVLFFLPSSGGFLFVLSILHLLRAVPIGVHMWVAWGAQFAGGVGLGLLGLLDLGNKALSEDMTSPIPVYRLQQANWMLPVVAITFAILIFSESILMVLAARRDRRRRTPIIPRAEDEADADTRGRCILPRCRQ
;
A
#
# COMPACT_ATOMS: atom_id res chain seq x y z
N MET A 1 -29.63 -46.10 16.36
CA MET A 1 -28.98 -46.34 15.06
C MET A 1 -28.27 -45.05 14.71
N GLU A 2 -27.01 -44.96 15.13
CA GLU A 2 -26.14 -43.81 14.89
C GLU A 2 -25.58 -43.92 13.47
N GLU A 3 -25.87 -42.91 12.66
CA GLU A 3 -25.34 -42.76 11.31
C GLU A 3 -23.91 -42.20 11.43
N LYS A 4 -22.92 -43.09 11.21
CA LYS A 4 -21.51 -42.71 11.03
C LYS A 4 -21.42 -41.77 9.83
N ARG A 5 -21.33 -40.47 10.11
CA ARG A 5 -20.83 -39.49 9.15
C ARG A 5 -19.32 -39.72 9.03
N GLU A 6 -18.91 -40.41 7.97
CA GLU A 6 -17.51 -40.46 7.53
C GLU A 6 -17.06 -39.03 7.20
N GLU A 7 -16.38 -38.40 8.16
CA GLU A 7 -15.50 -37.27 7.86
C GLU A 7 -14.37 -37.82 7.00
N SER A 8 -14.38 -37.45 5.72
CA SER A 8 -13.24 -37.61 4.83
C SER A 8 -12.08 -36.76 5.34
N SER A 9 -11.30 -37.33 6.27
CA SER A 9 -9.97 -36.86 6.60
C SER A 9 -9.16 -36.73 5.31
N PRO A 10 -8.45 -35.62 5.07
CA PRO A 10 -7.58 -35.54 3.92
C PRO A 10 -6.44 -36.56 4.12
N GLU A 11 -6.35 -37.49 3.19
CA GLU A 11 -5.52 -38.70 3.14
C GLU A 11 -4.01 -38.39 3.08
N TRP A 12 -3.46 -37.73 4.11
CA TRP A 12 -2.03 -37.44 4.25
C TRP A 12 -1.47 -37.62 5.67
N GLU A 13 -2.29 -37.96 6.66
CA GLU A 13 -1.81 -38.43 7.97
C GLU A 13 -1.55 -39.92 7.90
N THR A 14 -0.28 -40.34 7.91
CA THR A 14 0.02 -41.74 8.21
C THR A 14 -0.28 -41.99 9.69
N GLU A 15 -0.69 -43.21 10.05
CA GLU A 15 -0.91 -43.63 11.46
C GLU A 15 0.30 -43.30 12.36
N GLU A 16 1.50 -43.31 11.75
CA GLU A 16 2.78 -42.95 12.36
C GLU A 16 2.91 -41.44 12.65
N ASP A 17 2.39 -40.56 11.78
CA ASP A 17 2.35 -39.10 12.00
C ASP A 17 1.43 -38.75 13.19
N ARG A 18 0.29 -39.45 13.33
CA ARG A 18 -0.62 -39.31 14.48
C ARG A 18 0.01 -39.78 15.79
N GLU A 19 0.70 -40.92 15.78
CA GLU A 19 1.42 -41.40 16.98
C GLU A 19 2.55 -40.45 17.44
N ILE A 20 3.19 -39.73 16.51
CA ILE A 20 4.25 -38.76 16.82
C ILE A 20 3.65 -37.48 17.45
N GLU A 21 2.47 -37.05 17.01
CA GLU A 21 1.72 -35.95 17.64
C GLU A 21 1.23 -36.29 19.06
N GLU A 22 0.76 -37.52 19.29
CA GLU A 22 0.25 -37.96 20.60
C GLU A 22 1.36 -38.15 21.66
N LYS A 23 2.60 -38.50 21.26
CA LYS A 23 3.73 -38.67 22.18
C LYS A 23 4.39 -37.32 22.50
N GLY A 24 3.76 -36.57 23.41
CA GLY A 24 4.10 -35.22 23.88
C GLY A 24 5.48 -34.95 24.50
N TYR A 25 6.51 -35.76 24.22
CA TYR A 25 7.89 -35.53 24.67
C TYR A 25 8.76 -34.76 23.64
N ARG A 26 8.39 -34.78 22.34
CA ARG A 26 9.08 -33.99 21.29
C ARG A 26 8.54 -32.57 21.11
N SER A 27 7.46 -32.19 21.78
CA SER A 27 6.81 -30.88 21.60
C SER A 27 7.52 -29.70 22.28
N LYS A 28 8.50 -29.93 23.18
CA LYS A 28 9.20 -28.86 23.90
C LYS A 28 10.63 -28.57 23.45
N LEU A 29 11.30 -29.49 22.76
CA LEU A 29 12.70 -29.31 22.34
C LEU A 29 12.77 -29.23 20.82
N ILE A 30 12.99 -28.02 20.31
CA ILE A 30 13.24 -27.77 18.88
C ILE A 30 14.57 -28.43 18.51
N PRO A 31 14.60 -29.31 17.49
CA PRO A 31 15.83 -29.96 17.07
C PRO A 31 16.85 -28.94 16.56
N LEU A 32 18.14 -29.25 16.71
CA LEU A 32 19.21 -28.39 16.19
C LEU A 32 19.17 -28.34 14.65
N ILE A 33 19.00 -29.51 14.01
CA ILE A 33 18.92 -29.69 12.55
C ILE A 33 17.87 -30.76 12.24
N VAL A 34 16.95 -30.47 11.34
CA VAL A 34 16.07 -31.48 10.73
C VAL A 34 16.74 -32.02 9.46
N ARG A 35 16.69 -33.34 9.26
CA ARG A 35 17.21 -33.95 8.03
C ARG A 35 16.30 -33.60 6.85
N HIS A 36 16.83 -32.84 5.90
CA HIS A 36 16.17 -32.58 4.64
C HIS A 36 16.21 -33.81 3.72
N GLY A 37 15.10 -34.04 3.04
CA GLY A 37 15.02 -35.04 1.99
C GLY A 37 13.63 -35.04 1.36
N PRO A 38 13.53 -35.28 0.04
CA PRO A 38 12.22 -35.41 -0.57
C PRO A 38 11.44 -36.53 0.10
N THR A 39 10.18 -36.27 0.46
CA THR A 39 9.28 -37.31 0.94
C THR A 39 9.00 -38.29 -0.20
N LEU A 40 9.00 -39.60 0.10
CA LEU A 40 8.69 -40.63 -0.90
C LEU A 40 7.27 -40.36 -1.45
N PRO A 41 7.11 -40.21 -2.78
CA PRO A 41 5.81 -39.90 -3.35
C PRO A 41 4.87 -41.10 -3.32
N VAL A 42 3.57 -40.86 -3.06
CA VAL A 42 2.49 -41.72 -3.56
C VAL A 42 2.31 -41.49 -5.07
N ASP A 43 2.57 -40.27 -5.55
CA ASP A 43 2.47 -39.88 -6.96
C ASP A 43 3.64 -38.98 -7.42
N SER A 44 4.19 -39.24 -8.61
CA SER A 44 5.43 -38.60 -9.13
C SER A 44 5.36 -37.07 -9.31
N SER A 45 4.18 -36.47 -9.18
CA SER A 45 3.91 -35.05 -9.43
C SER A 45 3.77 -34.18 -8.16
N ASP A 46 3.71 -34.78 -6.96
CA ASP A 46 3.45 -34.08 -5.68
C ASP A 46 4.60 -34.25 -4.66
N GLN A 47 5.83 -34.39 -5.16
CA GLN A 47 7.02 -34.57 -4.32
C GLN A 47 7.29 -33.31 -3.48
N ARG A 48 7.07 -33.39 -2.16
CA ARG A 48 7.36 -32.34 -1.18
C ARG A 48 8.75 -32.54 -0.59
N TRP A 49 9.41 -31.45 -0.19
CA TRP A 49 10.75 -31.49 0.41
C TRP A 49 10.74 -31.67 1.93
N LEU A 50 9.63 -31.31 2.56
CA LEU A 50 9.41 -31.40 3.99
C LEU A 50 8.01 -31.95 4.22
N ALA A 51 7.89 -32.89 5.15
CA ALA A 51 6.59 -33.31 5.67
C ALA A 51 5.95 -32.17 6.46
N LYS A 52 4.61 -32.19 6.60
CA LYS A 52 3.87 -31.13 7.31
C LYS A 52 4.38 -30.93 8.74
N HIS A 53 4.64 -32.03 9.47
CA HIS A 53 5.14 -32.00 10.85
C HIS A 53 6.59 -31.48 10.99
N GLN A 54 7.37 -31.45 9.90
CA GLN A 54 8.76 -30.97 9.89
C GLN A 54 8.88 -29.47 9.63
N ARG A 55 7.81 -28.82 9.17
CA ARG A 55 7.80 -27.40 8.80
C ARG A 55 7.73 -26.50 10.01
N ALA A 56 8.34 -25.32 9.88
CA ALA A 56 8.24 -24.29 10.89
C ALA A 56 6.78 -23.82 11.08
N PRO A 57 6.40 -23.37 12.29
CA PRO A 57 5.09 -22.78 12.53
C PRO A 57 4.87 -21.50 11.70
N GLN A 58 3.65 -21.31 11.20
CA GLN A 58 3.24 -20.12 10.43
C GLN A 58 3.49 -18.78 11.15
N TRP A 59 3.58 -18.78 12.48
CA TRP A 59 3.83 -17.56 13.27
C TRP A 59 5.20 -16.92 13.04
N LEU A 60 6.24 -17.73 12.77
CA LEU A 60 7.57 -17.20 12.46
C LEU A 60 7.56 -16.46 11.12
N ASP A 61 6.81 -17.02 10.18
CA ASP A 61 6.55 -16.50 8.86
C ASP A 61 5.76 -15.18 8.92
N LEU A 62 4.73 -15.12 9.77
CA LEU A 62 3.95 -13.91 10.02
C LEU A 62 4.79 -12.79 10.66
N LEU A 63 5.70 -13.13 11.58
CA LEU A 63 6.64 -12.17 12.18
C LEU A 63 7.53 -11.52 11.12
N TYR A 64 8.02 -12.30 10.16
CA TYR A 64 8.81 -11.79 9.05
C TYR A 64 8.01 -10.82 8.18
N ASP A 65 6.74 -11.16 7.90
CA ASP A 65 5.86 -10.29 7.11
C ASP A 65 5.53 -8.97 7.84
N LEU A 66 5.42 -9.00 9.17
CA LEU A 66 5.15 -7.79 9.95
C LEU A 66 6.29 -6.77 9.88
N VAL A 67 7.54 -7.21 9.75
CA VAL A 67 8.67 -6.28 9.60
C VAL A 67 8.63 -5.53 8.27
N ILE A 68 8.14 -6.16 7.19
CA ILE A 68 7.96 -5.48 5.89
C ILE A 68 7.03 -4.30 6.03
N VAL A 69 5.91 -4.52 6.70
CA VAL A 69 4.92 -3.46 6.81
C VAL A 69 5.41 -2.34 7.70
N ALA A 70 6.18 -2.66 8.74
CA ALA A 70 6.79 -1.66 9.59
C ALA A 70 7.78 -0.77 8.81
N ILE A 71 8.69 -1.36 8.02
CA ILE A 71 9.63 -0.57 7.20
C ILE A 71 8.90 0.23 6.12
N LEU A 72 7.84 -0.33 5.53
CA LEU A 72 7.02 0.35 4.52
C LEU A 72 6.25 1.52 5.13
N THR A 73 5.73 1.37 6.35
CA THR A 73 5.05 2.45 7.08
C THR A 73 6.01 3.61 7.32
N VAL A 74 7.22 3.31 7.82
CA VAL A 74 8.25 4.33 8.06
C VAL A 74 8.62 5.02 6.75
N PHE A 75 8.78 4.26 5.67
CA PHE A 75 9.11 4.83 4.37
C PHE A 75 8.00 5.75 3.84
N THR A 76 6.73 5.33 3.93
CA THR A 76 5.55 6.08 3.48
C THR A 76 5.37 7.41 4.20
N VAL A 77 5.71 7.46 5.50
CA VAL A 77 5.66 8.71 6.28
C VAL A 77 6.77 9.68 5.87
N ASN A 78 7.93 9.21 5.40
CA ASN A 78 9.06 10.07 5.01
C ASN A 78 9.12 10.36 3.50
N HIS A 79 8.26 9.73 2.69
CA HIS A 79 8.24 9.90 1.24
C HIS A 79 6.79 9.99 0.79
N GLU A 80 6.17 11.14 1.05
CA GLU A 80 4.80 11.35 0.63
C GLU A 80 4.69 11.36 -0.90
N ILE A 81 3.65 10.67 -1.40
CA ILE A 81 3.44 10.51 -2.83
C ILE A 81 2.72 11.75 -3.35
N THR A 82 3.50 12.78 -3.66
CA THR A 82 3.02 14.08 -4.15
C THR A 82 3.22 14.27 -5.65
N GLY A 83 3.75 13.31 -6.40
CA GLY A 83 3.94 13.53 -7.83
C GLY A 83 4.66 12.40 -8.53
N GLY A 84 4.77 12.49 -9.87
CA GLY A 84 5.33 11.40 -10.68
C GLY A 84 6.76 11.01 -10.28
N LYS A 85 7.62 11.98 -9.96
CA LYS A 85 8.98 11.72 -9.48
C LYS A 85 8.96 11.02 -8.12
N SER A 86 8.20 11.52 -7.15
CA SER A 86 8.05 10.89 -5.82
C SER A 86 7.50 9.46 -5.93
N THR A 87 6.48 9.25 -6.78
CA THR A 87 5.94 7.91 -7.08
C THR A 87 7.00 6.96 -7.62
N LEU A 88 7.92 7.43 -8.47
CA LEU A 88 9.02 6.60 -8.99
C LEU A 88 10.05 6.27 -7.91
N VAL A 89 10.37 7.21 -7.02
CA VAL A 89 11.22 6.96 -5.84
C VAL A 89 10.57 5.91 -4.94
N TYR A 90 9.28 6.08 -4.65
CA TYR A 90 8.52 5.15 -3.83
C TYR A 90 8.39 3.76 -4.48
N PHE A 91 8.08 3.69 -5.78
CA PHE A 91 8.05 2.44 -6.54
C PHE A 91 9.39 1.73 -6.53
N SER A 92 10.47 2.50 -6.71
CA SER A 92 11.85 2.01 -6.67
C SER A 92 12.19 1.34 -5.34
N TYR A 93 11.82 1.97 -4.21
CA TYR A 93 11.98 1.35 -2.90
C TYR A 93 11.08 0.13 -2.70
N PHE A 94 9.82 0.21 -3.15
CA PHE A 94 8.85 -0.89 -3.08
C PHE A 94 9.36 -2.15 -3.81
N VAL A 95 9.97 -2.00 -4.99
CA VAL A 95 10.60 -3.11 -5.73
C VAL A 95 11.67 -3.81 -4.89
N ILE A 96 12.50 -3.06 -4.17
CA ILE A 96 13.57 -3.61 -3.33
C ILE A 96 12.97 -4.45 -2.19
N ILE A 97 12.09 -3.87 -1.38
CA ILE A 97 11.53 -4.55 -0.22
C ILE A 97 10.65 -5.74 -0.62
N TRP A 98 9.86 -5.60 -1.68
CA TRP A 98 8.99 -6.67 -2.17
C TRP A 98 9.83 -7.83 -2.69
N TRP A 99 10.94 -7.54 -3.38
CA TRP A 99 11.83 -8.58 -3.88
C TRP A 99 12.59 -9.29 -2.74
N ILE A 100 13.08 -8.56 -1.72
CA ILE A 100 13.66 -9.17 -0.51
C ILE A 100 12.67 -10.17 0.10
N TRP A 101 11.42 -9.76 0.29
CA TRP A 101 10.39 -10.64 0.83
C TRP A 101 10.08 -11.82 -0.08
N ALA A 102 9.79 -11.58 -1.35
CA ALA A 102 9.33 -12.62 -2.28
C ALA A 102 10.40 -13.72 -2.44
N SER A 103 11.66 -13.33 -2.55
CA SER A 103 12.78 -14.29 -2.63
C SER A 103 12.97 -15.10 -1.35
N GLN A 104 12.75 -14.50 -0.17
CA GLN A 104 12.77 -15.21 1.11
C GLN A 104 11.59 -16.18 1.23
N VAL A 105 10.36 -15.75 0.93
CA VAL A 105 9.17 -16.63 0.93
C VAL A 105 9.30 -17.80 -0.04
N LEU A 106 9.92 -17.58 -1.20
CA LEU A 106 10.20 -18.66 -2.16
C LEU A 106 11.21 -19.69 -1.62
N TYR A 107 12.14 -19.28 -0.76
CA TYR A 107 13.02 -20.19 -0.03
C TYR A 107 12.24 -20.91 1.07
N ASP A 108 11.54 -20.15 1.92
CA ASP A 108 10.88 -20.65 3.12
C ASP A 108 9.81 -21.69 2.79
N SER A 109 8.94 -21.37 1.82
CA SER A 109 7.87 -22.27 1.34
C SER A 109 8.39 -23.63 0.85
N ARG A 110 9.66 -23.72 0.43
CA ARG A 110 10.28 -24.96 -0.03
C ARG A 110 11.07 -25.68 1.04
N PHE A 111 11.87 -24.94 1.83
CA PHE A 111 12.97 -25.51 2.59
C PHE A 111 12.93 -25.22 4.10
N GLU A 112 12.05 -24.35 4.59
CA GLU A 112 12.03 -23.98 6.02
C GLU A 112 11.53 -25.14 6.89
N ALA A 113 12.46 -25.72 7.64
CA ALA A 113 12.18 -26.72 8.66
C ALA A 113 12.09 -26.09 10.06
N ASN A 114 11.39 -26.76 10.97
CA ASN A 114 11.30 -26.34 12.36
C ASN A 114 12.56 -26.71 13.17
N ASP A 115 13.69 -26.06 12.87
CA ASP A 115 14.95 -26.24 13.58
C ASP A 115 15.62 -24.90 13.98
N TRP A 116 16.63 -24.98 14.83
CA TRP A 116 17.36 -23.80 15.30
C TRP A 116 18.19 -23.11 14.21
N VAL A 117 18.68 -23.86 13.22
CA VAL A 117 19.49 -23.30 12.13
C VAL A 117 18.65 -22.39 11.24
N HIS A 118 17.48 -22.84 10.79
CA HIS A 118 16.57 -22.01 9.99
C HIS A 118 16.08 -20.81 10.79
N ARG A 119 15.73 -21.00 12.08
CA ARG A 119 15.34 -19.88 12.96
C ARG A 119 16.44 -18.83 13.07
N PHE A 120 17.69 -19.24 13.31
CA PHE A 120 18.83 -18.33 13.40
C PHE A 120 19.00 -17.53 12.10
N PHE A 121 19.01 -18.19 10.94
CA PHE A 121 19.12 -17.49 9.67
C PHE A 121 17.91 -16.58 9.41
N LYS A 122 16.69 -17.00 9.76
CA LYS A 122 15.48 -16.17 9.66
C LYS A 122 15.59 -14.91 10.52
N PHE A 123 16.16 -15.00 11.72
CA PHE A 123 16.43 -13.82 12.56
C PHE A 123 17.51 -12.90 11.96
N CYS A 124 18.59 -13.45 11.39
CA CYS A 124 19.58 -12.65 10.66
C CYS A 124 18.95 -11.96 9.45
N GLN A 125 18.08 -12.65 8.71
CA GLN A 125 17.34 -12.10 7.58
C GLN A 125 16.38 -10.98 8.04
N LEU A 126 15.67 -11.18 9.14
CA LEU A 126 14.81 -10.18 9.76
C LEU A 126 15.61 -8.92 10.12
N GLY A 127 16.77 -9.09 10.74
CA GLY A 127 17.66 -7.99 11.11
C GLY A 127 18.14 -7.20 9.89
N THR A 128 18.73 -7.88 8.90
CA THR A 128 19.19 -7.22 7.67
C THR A 128 18.06 -6.50 6.93
N PHE A 129 16.85 -7.06 6.96
CA PHE A 129 15.69 -6.42 6.35
C PHE A 129 15.22 -5.19 7.12
N ALA A 130 15.20 -5.24 8.45
CA ALA A 130 14.90 -4.06 9.27
C ALA A 130 15.91 -2.93 9.01
N PHE A 131 17.20 -3.25 8.84
CA PHE A 131 18.23 -2.27 8.49
C PHE A 131 17.98 -1.58 7.14
N VAL A 132 17.39 -2.27 6.14
CA VAL A 132 16.95 -1.63 4.89
C VAL A 132 15.94 -0.50 5.17
N GLY A 133 15.04 -0.68 6.14
CA GLY A 133 14.11 0.37 6.57
C GLY A 133 14.79 1.51 7.33
N VAL A 134 15.65 1.18 8.30
CA VAL A 134 16.35 2.16 9.14
C VAL A 134 17.18 3.14 8.31
N THR A 135 17.82 2.65 7.23
CA THR A 135 18.67 3.49 6.38
C THR A 135 17.92 4.19 5.25
N ALA A 136 16.61 4.00 5.11
CA ALA A 136 15.86 4.47 3.94
C ALA A 136 15.29 5.88 4.06
N LYS A 137 15.53 6.61 5.16
CA LYS A 137 14.86 7.90 5.44
C LYS A 137 14.97 8.92 4.30
N ASN A 138 16.13 9.07 3.67
CA ASN A 138 16.33 9.99 2.54
C ASN A 138 16.70 9.22 1.27
N PHE A 139 16.11 8.04 1.07
CA PHE A 139 16.44 7.21 -0.08
C PHE A 139 15.86 7.80 -1.36
N ASP A 140 16.74 8.29 -2.23
CA ASP A 140 16.37 8.77 -3.57
C ASP A 140 17.35 8.21 -4.60
N PRO A 141 16.91 7.36 -5.55
CA PRO A 141 17.74 6.86 -6.64
C PRO A 141 18.35 7.94 -7.53
N SER A 142 17.80 9.16 -7.53
CA SER A 142 18.36 10.31 -8.26
C SER A 142 19.48 11.02 -7.49
N ASN A 143 19.60 10.79 -6.18
CA ASN A 143 20.57 11.44 -5.30
C ASN A 143 21.39 10.41 -4.49
N VAL A 144 22.41 9.83 -5.14
CA VAL A 144 23.19 8.70 -4.59
C VAL A 144 24.68 8.99 -4.36
N ILE A 145 25.15 10.18 -4.73
CA ILE A 145 26.56 10.60 -4.58
C ILE A 145 26.66 11.66 -3.48
N ALA A 146 27.72 11.57 -2.68
CA ALA A 146 28.02 12.58 -1.67
C ALA A 146 28.47 13.91 -2.33
N PRO A 147 28.21 15.06 -1.69
CA PRO A 147 28.51 16.36 -2.28
C PRO A 147 30.00 16.52 -2.59
N LEU A 148 30.31 17.14 -3.73
CA LEU A 148 31.68 17.47 -4.14
C LEU A 148 32.30 18.58 -3.27
N SER A 149 31.47 19.44 -2.67
CA SER A 149 31.89 20.52 -1.77
C SER A 149 30.86 20.75 -0.67
N ALA A 150 31.32 20.98 0.56
CA ALA A 150 30.46 21.30 1.71
C ALA A 150 29.81 22.69 1.63
N ALA A 151 30.17 23.51 0.64
CA ALA A 151 29.66 24.87 0.49
C ALA A 151 28.39 24.98 -0.37
N SER A 152 27.87 23.88 -0.95
CA SER A 152 26.60 23.94 -1.68
C SER A 152 25.42 23.96 -0.72
N VAL A 153 24.38 24.73 -1.07
CA VAL A 153 23.11 24.80 -0.32
C VAL A 153 22.48 23.40 -0.17
N ASN A 154 22.70 22.52 -1.15
CA ASN A 154 22.17 21.15 -1.17
C ASN A 154 23.09 20.10 -0.54
N ALA A 155 24.26 20.47 -0.01
CA ALA A 155 25.26 19.52 0.50
C ALA A 155 24.69 18.58 1.58
N GLY A 156 23.82 19.09 2.45
CA GLY A 156 23.15 18.28 3.47
C GLY A 156 22.26 17.19 2.88
N ARG A 157 21.46 17.53 1.87
CA ARG A 157 20.54 16.60 1.18
C ARG A 157 21.31 15.55 0.38
N GLU A 158 22.32 15.96 -0.36
CA GLU A 158 23.20 15.06 -1.13
C GLU A 158 23.93 14.07 -0.22
N SER A 159 24.45 14.54 0.92
CA SER A 159 25.11 13.68 1.90
C SER A 159 24.14 12.66 2.51
N ALA A 160 22.95 13.11 2.89
CA ALA A 160 21.92 12.25 3.48
C ALA A 160 21.39 11.20 2.49
N GLY A 161 21.20 11.58 1.22
CA GLY A 161 20.79 10.66 0.14
C GLY A 161 21.84 9.60 -0.15
N ALA A 162 23.10 10.02 -0.28
CA ALA A 162 24.22 9.11 -0.48
C ALA A 162 24.37 8.10 0.66
N ALA A 163 24.26 8.55 1.93
CA ALA A 163 24.31 7.68 3.10
C ALA A 163 23.12 6.71 3.16
N SER A 164 21.93 7.17 2.80
CA SER A 164 20.73 6.33 2.75
C SER A 164 20.88 5.23 1.69
N TRP A 165 21.38 5.58 0.50
CA TRP A 165 21.65 4.61 -0.56
C TRP A 165 22.68 3.56 -0.13
N THR A 166 23.82 3.96 0.44
CA THR A 166 24.85 3.00 0.88
C THR A 166 24.34 2.10 1.99
N GLY A 167 23.55 2.63 2.93
CA GLY A 167 22.89 1.84 3.97
C GLY A 167 21.91 0.80 3.40
N VAL A 168 21.04 1.20 2.47
CA VAL A 168 20.11 0.27 1.80
C VAL A 168 20.87 -0.79 1.01
N ALA A 169 21.89 -0.39 0.27
CA ALA A 169 22.67 -1.27 -0.58
C ALA A 169 23.49 -2.31 0.20
N THR A 170 24.13 -1.89 1.29
CA THR A 170 24.86 -2.80 2.19
C THR A 170 23.92 -3.76 2.91
N SER A 171 22.77 -3.28 3.39
CA SER A 171 21.76 -4.11 4.06
C SER A 171 21.14 -5.15 3.11
N TYR A 172 20.86 -4.75 1.86
CA TYR A 172 20.42 -5.66 0.81
C TYR A 172 21.46 -6.75 0.55
N ALA A 173 22.73 -6.36 0.33
CA ALA A 173 23.82 -7.30 0.08
C ALA A 173 24.01 -8.29 1.25
N ALA A 174 23.90 -7.82 2.49
CA ALA A 174 23.97 -8.66 3.68
C ALA A 174 22.80 -9.67 3.74
N GLY A 175 21.57 -9.24 3.44
CA GLY A 175 20.42 -10.15 3.35
C GLY A 175 20.58 -11.22 2.26
N ARG A 176 21.20 -10.87 1.12
CA ARG A 176 21.54 -11.86 0.08
C ARG A 176 22.62 -12.83 0.52
N PHE A 177 23.62 -12.37 1.26
CA PHE A 177 24.63 -13.25 1.82
C PHE A 177 24.03 -14.31 2.75
N PHE A 178 23.11 -13.94 3.65
CA PHE A 178 22.43 -14.91 4.52
C PHE A 178 21.53 -15.88 3.73
N LEU A 179 20.81 -15.39 2.72
CA LEU A 179 20.03 -16.25 1.82
C LEU A 179 20.93 -17.27 1.08
N VAL A 180 22.14 -16.87 0.66
CA VAL A 180 23.12 -17.80 0.07
C VAL A 180 23.54 -18.87 1.08
N LEU A 181 23.84 -18.50 2.33
CA LEU A 181 24.19 -19.47 3.38
C LEU A 181 23.05 -20.46 3.64
N GLN A 182 21.81 -19.99 3.66
CA GLN A 182 20.60 -20.81 3.77
C GLN A 182 20.49 -21.85 2.64
N TYR A 183 20.69 -21.45 1.38
CA TYR A 183 20.70 -22.38 0.25
C TYR A 183 21.90 -23.34 0.28
N LEU A 184 23.09 -22.87 0.69
CA LEU A 184 24.27 -23.72 0.83
C LEU A 184 24.07 -24.80 1.91
N PHE A 185 23.40 -24.46 3.01
CA PHE A 185 23.03 -25.41 4.05
C PHE A 185 22.11 -26.51 3.51
N VAL A 186 21.09 -26.15 2.73
CA VAL A 186 20.18 -27.13 2.08
C VAL A 186 20.94 -27.97 1.05
N LEU A 187 21.87 -27.38 0.30
CA LEU A 187 22.68 -28.10 -0.68
C LEU A 187 23.62 -29.11 -0.01
N TRP A 188 24.23 -28.74 1.11
CA TRP A 188 25.10 -29.61 1.90
C TRP A 188 24.34 -30.79 2.48
N THR A 189 23.17 -30.55 3.08
CA THR A 189 22.32 -31.60 3.63
C THR A 189 21.75 -32.53 2.56
N THR A 190 21.57 -32.04 1.32
CA THR A 190 20.88 -32.77 0.26
C THR A 190 21.78 -33.24 -0.90
N HIS A 191 23.11 -33.26 -0.69
CA HIS A 191 24.11 -33.59 -1.72
C HIS A 191 23.92 -34.96 -2.40
N ARG A 192 23.12 -35.86 -1.80
CA ARG A 192 22.80 -37.19 -2.36
C ARG A 192 21.70 -37.17 -3.44
N HIS A 193 20.88 -36.11 -3.55
CA HIS A 193 19.73 -36.05 -4.47
C HIS A 193 19.99 -35.12 -5.67
N LYS A 194 20.51 -35.67 -6.77
CA LYS A 194 20.92 -34.88 -7.95
C LYS A 194 19.79 -34.44 -8.90
N ARG A 195 18.56 -34.96 -8.75
CA ARG A 195 17.47 -34.76 -9.74
C ARG A 195 17.00 -33.30 -9.87
N HIS A 196 17.11 -32.50 -8.81
CA HIS A 196 16.61 -31.12 -8.74
C HIS A 196 17.70 -30.05 -8.59
N LEU A 197 18.97 -30.40 -8.92
CA LEU A 197 20.14 -29.56 -8.63
C LEU A 197 20.02 -28.13 -9.18
N ALA A 198 19.48 -27.94 -10.39
CA ALA A 198 19.31 -26.60 -10.97
C ALA A 198 18.39 -25.70 -10.11
N SER A 199 17.36 -26.28 -9.48
CA SER A 199 16.44 -25.54 -8.61
C SER A 199 17.06 -25.16 -7.26
N LEU A 200 18.15 -25.83 -6.86
CA LEU A 200 18.89 -25.55 -5.63
C LEU A 200 20.11 -24.66 -5.85
N VAL A 201 20.74 -24.73 -7.03
CA VAL A 201 22.01 -24.06 -7.33
C VAL A 201 21.83 -22.70 -8.00
N VAL A 202 20.83 -22.53 -8.86
CA VAL A 202 20.64 -21.25 -9.57
C VAL A 202 20.29 -20.10 -8.61
N PRO A 203 19.32 -20.23 -7.67
CA PRO A 203 18.99 -19.14 -6.75
C PRO A 203 20.16 -18.59 -5.92
N PRO A 204 21.02 -19.41 -5.27
CA PRO A 204 22.16 -18.88 -4.52
C PRO A 204 23.23 -18.27 -5.42
N ILE A 205 23.46 -18.78 -6.64
CA ILE A 205 24.41 -18.14 -7.56
C ILE A 205 23.93 -16.73 -7.94
N THR A 206 22.65 -16.59 -8.29
CA THR A 206 22.08 -15.29 -8.66
C THR A 206 22.03 -14.34 -7.48
N ALA A 207 21.70 -14.84 -6.28
CA ALA A 207 21.74 -14.05 -5.05
C ALA A 207 23.18 -13.61 -4.70
N LEU A 208 24.19 -14.45 -4.94
CA LEU A 208 25.60 -14.09 -4.73
C LEU A 208 26.05 -12.99 -5.70
N ILE A 209 25.73 -13.12 -7.00
CA ILE A 209 26.03 -12.07 -7.99
C ILE A 209 25.35 -10.76 -7.59
N SER A 210 24.09 -10.82 -7.18
CA SER A 210 23.35 -9.67 -6.70
C SER A 210 23.96 -9.05 -5.44
N ALA A 211 24.38 -9.86 -4.46
CA ALA A 211 25.07 -9.40 -3.26
C ALA A 211 26.35 -8.62 -3.60
N VAL A 212 27.15 -9.14 -4.55
CA VAL A 212 28.36 -8.46 -5.02
C VAL A 212 28.02 -7.14 -5.73
N LEU A 213 27.03 -7.13 -6.62
CA LEU A 213 26.64 -5.92 -7.36
C LEU A 213 26.10 -4.81 -6.46
N TRP A 214 25.28 -5.17 -5.45
CA TRP A 214 24.81 -4.22 -4.44
C TRP A 214 25.93 -3.76 -3.50
N GLY A 215 26.84 -4.65 -3.11
CA GLY A 215 28.03 -4.29 -2.34
C GLY A 215 28.97 -3.34 -3.09
N LEU A 216 29.17 -3.57 -4.39
CA LEU A 216 29.91 -2.66 -5.26
C LEU A 216 29.22 -1.31 -5.38
N SER A 217 27.88 -1.30 -5.58
CA SER A 217 27.10 -0.06 -5.58
C SER A 217 27.29 0.74 -4.30
N ALA A 218 27.29 0.08 -3.13
CA ALA A 218 27.54 0.75 -1.85
C ALA A 218 28.93 1.40 -1.77
N GLY A 219 29.96 0.76 -2.34
CA GLY A 219 31.34 1.27 -2.33
C GLY A 219 31.66 2.34 -3.38
N MET A 220 30.80 2.52 -4.39
CA MET A 220 31.04 3.48 -5.48
C MET A 220 30.77 4.93 -5.04
N THR A 221 31.72 5.82 -5.35
CA THR A 221 31.66 7.25 -5.01
C THR A 221 31.55 8.18 -6.23
N GLY A 222 31.96 7.73 -7.43
CA GLY A 222 32.17 8.65 -8.56
C GLY A 222 31.04 8.82 -9.58
N ASN A 223 30.23 7.78 -9.84
CA ASN A 223 29.24 7.81 -10.93
C ASN A 223 27.87 7.30 -10.46
N ALA A 224 26.86 8.18 -10.46
CA ALA A 224 25.51 7.92 -9.97
C ALA A 224 24.81 6.86 -10.82
N THR A 225 24.83 7.03 -12.14
CA THR A 225 24.18 6.11 -13.07
C THR A 225 24.78 4.71 -12.96
N ALA A 226 26.11 4.61 -12.88
CA ALA A 226 26.76 3.31 -12.72
C ALA A 226 26.43 2.67 -11.36
N LYS A 227 26.38 3.47 -10.29
CA LYS A 227 26.01 3.02 -8.94
C LYS A 227 24.58 2.46 -8.89
N VAL A 228 23.62 3.16 -9.48
CA VAL A 228 22.22 2.73 -9.59
C VAL A 228 22.09 1.50 -10.50
N ALA A 229 22.72 1.53 -11.68
CA ALA A 229 22.68 0.43 -12.64
C ALA A 229 23.27 -0.87 -12.08
N CYS A 230 24.39 -0.79 -11.33
CA CYS A 230 24.97 -1.94 -10.66
C CYS A 230 23.96 -2.59 -9.68
N ALA A 231 23.34 -1.81 -8.81
CA ALA A 231 22.34 -2.32 -7.86
C ALA A 231 21.14 -2.97 -8.57
N TYR A 232 20.48 -2.23 -9.48
CA TYR A 232 19.27 -2.73 -10.13
C TYR A 232 19.51 -3.88 -11.11
N SER A 233 20.69 -3.97 -11.72
CA SER A 233 21.04 -5.13 -12.55
C SER A 233 21.13 -6.43 -11.74
N GLY A 234 21.63 -6.37 -10.50
CA GLY A 234 21.62 -7.52 -9.57
C GLY A 234 20.21 -7.95 -9.20
N LEU A 235 19.35 -7.00 -8.86
CA LEU A 235 17.94 -7.28 -8.58
C LEU A 235 17.22 -7.85 -9.82
N ALA A 236 17.42 -7.25 -10.99
CA ALA A 236 16.82 -7.71 -12.25
C ALA A 236 17.26 -9.13 -12.62
N LEU A 237 18.54 -9.47 -12.37
CA LEU A 237 19.06 -10.82 -12.57
C LEU A 237 18.32 -11.85 -11.70
N GLU A 238 18.11 -11.55 -10.41
CA GLU A 238 17.38 -12.44 -9.50
C GLU A 238 15.92 -12.63 -9.93
N VAL A 239 15.24 -11.53 -10.28
CA VAL A 239 13.85 -11.55 -10.77
C VAL A 239 13.74 -12.38 -12.04
N ALA A 240 14.65 -12.17 -13.00
CA ALA A 240 14.70 -12.93 -14.25
C ALA A 240 14.94 -14.41 -13.99
N ALA A 241 15.88 -14.75 -13.10
CA ALA A 241 16.14 -16.15 -12.74
C ALA A 241 14.92 -16.82 -12.10
N ALA A 242 14.22 -16.13 -11.19
CA ALA A 242 13.01 -16.65 -10.57
C ALA A 242 11.83 -16.76 -11.54
N ALA A 243 11.76 -15.93 -12.57
CA ALA A 243 10.74 -16.02 -13.62
C ALA A 243 11.04 -17.16 -14.62
N ILE A 244 12.31 -17.37 -14.97
CA ILE A 244 12.73 -18.35 -15.97
C ILE A 244 12.80 -19.77 -15.38
N LEU A 245 13.29 -19.93 -14.14
CA LEU A 245 13.47 -21.24 -13.49
C LEU A 245 12.21 -22.13 -13.50
N PRO A 246 11.02 -21.62 -13.14
CA PRO A 246 9.79 -22.39 -13.16
C PRO A 246 9.43 -22.94 -14.54
N MET A 247 9.95 -22.38 -15.64
CA MET A 247 9.66 -22.87 -16.99
C MET A 247 10.33 -24.23 -17.29
N PHE A 248 11.38 -24.60 -16.56
CA PHE A 248 12.12 -25.85 -16.81
C PHE A 248 11.47 -27.10 -16.20
N PRO A 249 11.50 -28.27 -16.87
CA PRO A 249 10.80 -29.49 -16.43
C PRO A 249 11.17 -29.97 -15.03
N ARG A 250 12.44 -29.84 -14.61
CA ARG A 250 12.96 -30.35 -13.32
C ARG A 250 12.89 -29.38 -12.15
N TYR A 251 12.20 -28.25 -12.31
CA TYR A 251 12.01 -27.25 -11.26
C TYR A 251 11.17 -27.80 -10.09
N MET A 252 11.63 -27.57 -8.86
CA MET A 252 10.91 -27.93 -7.64
C MET A 252 9.83 -26.89 -7.37
N LYS A 253 8.56 -27.29 -7.45
CA LYS A 253 7.45 -26.38 -7.19
C LYS A 253 7.33 -26.13 -5.69
N ALA A 254 7.16 -24.86 -5.32
CA ALA A 254 6.69 -24.53 -3.97
C ALA A 254 5.22 -25.01 -3.83
N PRO A 255 4.81 -25.52 -2.66
CA PRO A 255 3.41 -25.89 -2.42
C PRO A 255 2.51 -24.67 -2.65
N PRO A 256 1.48 -24.80 -3.52
CA PRO A 256 0.61 -23.67 -3.87
C PRO A 256 -0.17 -23.15 -2.65
N GLU A 257 -0.55 -24.04 -1.74
CA GLU A 257 -1.29 -23.76 -0.49
C GLU A 257 -0.55 -22.71 0.35
N ILE A 258 0.70 -23.03 0.75
CA ILE A 258 1.54 -22.15 1.55
C ILE A 258 1.76 -20.84 0.82
N LEU A 259 2.13 -20.90 -0.46
CA LEU A 259 2.44 -19.68 -1.20
C LEU A 259 1.20 -18.76 -1.30
N SER A 260 0.02 -19.34 -1.53
CA SER A 260 -1.23 -18.58 -1.56
C SER A 260 -1.56 -17.96 -0.21
N GLU A 261 -1.37 -18.69 0.89
CA GLU A 261 -1.54 -18.17 2.25
C GLU A 261 -0.59 -17.01 2.56
N ARG A 262 0.70 -17.12 2.22
CA ARG A 262 1.71 -16.07 2.50
C ARG A 262 1.42 -14.79 1.70
N TYR A 263 1.06 -14.91 0.43
CA TYR A 263 0.68 -13.73 -0.38
C TYR A 263 -0.63 -13.09 0.08
N GLY A 264 -1.62 -13.90 0.49
CA GLY A 264 -2.86 -13.40 1.09
C GLY A 264 -2.62 -12.70 2.44
N ALA A 265 -1.75 -13.26 3.29
CA ALA A 265 -1.35 -12.64 4.55
C ALA A 265 -0.65 -11.30 4.30
N LEU A 266 0.30 -11.22 3.35
CA LEU A 266 0.93 -9.94 3.00
C LEU A 266 -0.08 -8.92 2.49
N SER A 267 -1.04 -9.31 1.64
CA SER A 267 -2.12 -8.41 1.19
C SER A 267 -2.92 -7.84 2.36
N LEU A 268 -3.30 -8.66 3.34
CA LEU A 268 -4.02 -8.20 4.55
C LEU A 268 -3.16 -7.25 5.39
N ILE A 269 -1.88 -7.56 5.54
CA ILE A 269 -0.93 -6.75 6.30
C ILE A 269 -0.77 -5.36 5.63
N ILE A 270 -0.62 -5.31 4.31
CA ILE A 270 -0.55 -4.06 3.54
C ILE A 270 -1.84 -3.24 3.69
N ILE A 271 -3.01 -3.89 3.64
CA ILE A 271 -4.29 -3.20 3.92
C ILE A 271 -4.30 -2.64 5.34
N GLY A 272 -3.80 -3.40 6.32
CA GLY A 272 -3.72 -2.98 7.72
C GLY A 272 -2.90 -1.70 7.92
N GLU A 273 -1.77 -1.56 7.21
CA GLU A 273 -0.96 -0.34 7.26
C GLU A 273 -1.69 0.88 6.70
N GLY A 274 -2.31 0.74 5.53
CA GLY A 274 -3.10 1.84 4.98
C GLY A 274 -4.26 2.24 5.88
N ILE A 275 -4.95 1.28 6.53
CA ILE A 275 -5.99 1.55 7.53
C ILE A 275 -5.43 2.40 8.67
N ILE A 276 -4.23 2.10 9.20
CA ILE A 276 -3.60 2.89 10.25
C ILE A 276 -3.37 4.34 9.77
N GLY A 277 -2.87 4.52 8.55
CA GLY A 277 -2.67 5.85 7.96
C GLY A 277 -3.97 6.65 7.82
N ILE A 278 -5.05 5.99 7.38
CA ILE A 278 -6.37 6.59 7.22
C ILE A 278 -6.99 6.96 8.57
N VAL A 279 -6.90 6.08 9.57
CA VAL A 279 -7.39 6.35 10.93
C VAL A 279 -6.65 7.52 11.56
N ARG A 280 -5.33 7.63 11.37
CA ARG A 280 -4.57 8.80 11.83
C ARG A 280 -5.05 10.09 11.16
N SER A 281 -5.20 10.09 9.82
CA SER A 281 -5.72 11.24 9.09
C SER A 281 -7.09 11.66 9.60
N PHE A 282 -8.07 10.76 9.68
CA PHE A 282 -9.40 11.10 10.21
C PHE A 282 -9.37 11.50 11.69
N SER A 283 -8.49 10.92 12.52
CA SER A 283 -8.32 11.35 13.89
C SER A 283 -7.84 12.80 13.97
N SER A 284 -6.87 13.19 13.13
CA SER A 284 -6.42 14.58 13.03
C SER A 284 -7.53 15.49 12.52
N VAL A 285 -8.33 15.05 11.54
CA VAL A 285 -9.48 15.83 11.03
C VAL A 285 -10.55 16.03 12.12
N MET A 286 -10.87 14.99 12.90
CA MET A 286 -11.89 15.08 13.96
C MET A 286 -11.42 15.90 15.15
N ALA A 287 -10.12 15.88 15.46
CA ALA A 287 -9.52 16.70 16.52
C ALA A 287 -9.23 18.15 16.06
N GLY A 288 -9.07 18.32 14.75
CA GLY A 288 -8.41 19.47 14.15
C GLY A 288 -9.31 20.59 13.69
N PHE A 289 -8.66 21.46 12.93
CA PHE A 289 -9.23 22.61 12.25
C PHE A 289 -9.79 22.19 10.88
N GLY A 290 -10.94 22.73 10.47
CA GLY A 290 -11.56 22.40 9.17
C GLY A 290 -12.53 21.21 9.19
N PHE A 291 -12.97 20.76 10.37
CA PHE A 291 -14.02 19.73 10.48
C PHE A 291 -15.31 20.16 9.76
N SER A 292 -15.86 19.30 8.90
CA SER A 292 -17.12 19.52 8.21
C SER A 292 -18.05 18.30 8.27
N ARG A 293 -19.34 18.50 7.95
CA ARG A 293 -20.28 17.38 7.75
C ARG A 293 -19.84 16.43 6.63
N ALA A 294 -19.08 16.93 5.64
CA ALA A 294 -18.53 16.11 4.57
C ALA A 294 -17.44 15.16 5.09
N SER A 295 -16.69 15.54 6.13
CA SER A 295 -15.65 14.69 6.73
C SER A 295 -16.21 13.37 7.28
N TYR A 296 -17.41 13.37 7.87
CA TYR A 296 -18.08 12.13 8.30
C TYR A 296 -18.49 11.24 7.11
N ALA A 297 -19.02 11.84 6.04
CA ALA A 297 -19.39 11.11 4.83
C ALA A 297 -18.16 10.47 4.17
N GLN A 298 -17.04 11.21 4.09
CA GLN A 298 -15.76 10.71 3.61
C GLN A 298 -15.24 9.54 4.45
N CYS A 299 -15.33 9.63 5.78
CA CYS A 299 -14.96 8.54 6.69
C CYS A 299 -15.79 7.28 6.41
N PHE A 300 -17.10 7.43 6.26
CA PHE A 300 -17.98 6.32 5.89
C PHE A 300 -17.62 5.71 4.52
N CYS A 301 -17.36 6.55 3.51
CA CYS A 301 -16.91 6.09 2.19
C CYS A 301 -15.58 5.33 2.26
N ALA A 302 -14.62 5.79 3.07
CA ALA A 302 -13.36 5.09 3.29
C ALA A 302 -13.57 3.69 3.90
N LEU A 303 -14.47 3.57 4.88
CA LEU A 303 -14.84 2.26 5.46
C LEU A 303 -15.46 1.32 4.42
N VAL A 304 -16.32 1.84 3.53
CA VAL A 304 -16.89 1.06 2.41
C VAL A 304 -15.79 0.60 1.46
N ILE A 305 -14.84 1.45 1.11
CA ILE A 305 -13.71 1.10 0.24
C ILE A 305 -12.85 0.02 0.89
N ILE A 306 -12.44 0.19 2.16
CA ILE A 306 -11.65 -0.81 2.90
C ILE A 306 -12.37 -2.16 2.96
N SER A 307 -13.66 -2.15 3.31
CA SER A 307 -14.49 -3.36 3.35
C SER A 307 -14.58 -4.02 1.99
N SER A 308 -14.66 -3.22 0.92
CA SER A 308 -14.68 -3.70 -0.45
C SER A 308 -13.35 -4.32 -0.87
N LEU A 309 -12.20 -3.75 -0.48
CA LEU A 309 -10.89 -4.34 -0.75
C LEU A 309 -10.80 -5.75 -0.18
N TRP A 310 -11.19 -5.91 1.08
CA TRP A 310 -11.21 -7.22 1.74
C TRP A 310 -12.14 -8.19 1.00
N GLN A 311 -13.36 -7.75 0.67
CA GLN A 311 -14.34 -8.56 -0.03
C GLN A 311 -13.81 -9.03 -1.39
N PHE A 312 -13.27 -8.12 -2.21
CA PHE A 312 -12.77 -8.46 -3.53
C PHE A 312 -11.57 -9.41 -3.47
N LEU A 313 -10.69 -9.29 -2.48
CA LEU A 313 -9.48 -10.14 -2.38
C LEU A 313 -9.76 -11.55 -1.84
N PHE A 314 -10.67 -11.66 -0.86
CA PHE A 314 -10.81 -12.89 -0.06
C PHE A 314 -12.13 -13.62 -0.24
N HIS A 315 -13.16 -13.01 -0.86
CA HIS A 315 -14.41 -13.72 -1.08
C HIS A 315 -14.21 -14.92 -2.01
N GLY A 316 -14.49 -16.13 -1.51
CA GLY A 316 -14.28 -17.37 -2.27
C GLY A 316 -12.82 -17.81 -2.39
N PHE A 317 -11.91 -17.27 -1.57
CA PHE A 317 -10.51 -17.67 -1.55
C PHE A 317 -10.34 -19.13 -1.08
N ASN A 318 -9.76 -19.98 -1.92
CA ASN A 318 -9.35 -21.35 -1.56
C ASN A 318 -7.86 -21.55 -1.87
N ALA A 319 -7.04 -21.67 -0.82
CA ALA A 319 -5.58 -21.78 -0.92
C ALA A 319 -5.11 -23.00 -1.74
N GLU A 320 -5.92 -24.05 -1.82
CA GLU A 320 -5.52 -25.34 -2.39
C GLU A 320 -5.68 -25.45 -3.91
N ILE A 321 -6.17 -24.40 -4.59
CA ILE A 321 -6.42 -24.44 -6.04
C ILE A 321 -5.11 -24.68 -6.79
N LYS A 322 -4.94 -25.92 -7.30
CA LYS A 322 -3.76 -26.32 -8.08
C LYS A 322 -3.78 -25.64 -9.44
N MET A 323 -2.90 -24.66 -9.63
CA MET A 323 -2.70 -23.99 -10.92
C MET A 323 -1.62 -24.67 -11.76
N GLY A 324 -1.79 -24.62 -13.08
CA GLY A 324 -0.74 -25.03 -14.02
C GLY A 324 0.50 -24.12 -13.89
N ARG A 325 1.68 -24.63 -14.25
CA ARG A 325 2.99 -23.97 -14.04
C ARG A 325 3.07 -22.53 -14.55
N LYS A 326 2.67 -22.27 -15.80
CA LYS A 326 2.69 -20.92 -16.40
C LYS A 326 1.67 -19.98 -15.74
N ARG A 327 0.47 -20.49 -15.43
CA ARG A 327 -0.61 -19.73 -14.79
C ARG A 327 -0.24 -19.35 -13.36
N GLY A 328 0.32 -20.29 -12.59
CA GLY A 328 0.81 -20.04 -11.24
C GLY A 328 1.96 -19.03 -11.20
N LEU A 329 2.89 -19.08 -12.15
CA LEU A 329 3.95 -18.07 -12.26
C LEU A 329 3.38 -16.67 -12.54
N LEU A 330 2.48 -16.55 -13.51
CA LEU A 330 1.84 -15.28 -13.83
C LEU A 330 1.02 -14.75 -12.64
N TRP A 331 0.33 -15.64 -11.92
CA TRP A 331 -0.39 -15.31 -10.69
C TRP A 331 0.56 -14.71 -9.63
N LEU A 332 1.74 -15.31 -9.41
CA LEU A 332 2.74 -14.77 -8.47
C LEU A 332 3.28 -13.40 -8.89
N ILE A 333 3.59 -13.22 -10.17
CA ILE A 333 4.12 -11.95 -10.70
C ILE A 333 3.08 -10.85 -10.58
N LEU A 334 1.80 -11.13 -10.84
CA LEU A 334 0.72 -10.15 -10.77
C LEU A 334 0.37 -9.70 -9.35
N HIS A 335 0.83 -10.38 -8.29
CA HIS A 335 0.70 -9.86 -6.93
C HIS A 335 1.60 -8.65 -6.68
N PHE A 336 2.71 -8.51 -7.40
CA PHE A 336 3.55 -7.31 -7.31
C PHE A 336 2.78 -6.02 -7.67
N PRO A 337 2.21 -5.89 -8.89
CA PRO A 337 1.41 -4.71 -9.23
C PRO A 337 0.12 -4.61 -8.42
N LEU A 338 -0.45 -5.73 -7.95
CA LEU A 338 -1.60 -5.72 -7.05
C LEU A 338 -1.27 -5.02 -5.73
N HIS A 339 -0.23 -5.46 -5.03
CA HIS A 339 0.20 -4.89 -3.76
C HIS A 339 0.56 -3.42 -3.90
N PHE A 340 1.25 -3.06 -4.99
CA PHE A 340 1.56 -1.66 -5.28
C PHE A 340 0.29 -0.82 -5.51
N SER A 341 -0.70 -1.36 -6.24
CA SER A 341 -1.98 -0.66 -6.46
C SER A 341 -2.76 -0.47 -5.17
N ILE A 342 -2.75 -1.46 -4.26
CA ILE A 342 -3.38 -1.34 -2.93
C ILE A 342 -2.72 -0.22 -2.12
N LEU A 343 -1.38 -0.14 -2.12
CA LEU A 343 -0.66 0.92 -1.42
C LEU A 343 -1.01 2.30 -1.97
N LEU A 344 -0.95 2.47 -3.29
CA LEU A 344 -1.31 3.74 -3.93
C LEU A 344 -2.76 4.14 -3.67
N LEU A 345 -3.67 3.17 -3.65
CA LEU A 345 -5.09 3.41 -3.35
C LEU A 345 -5.26 3.91 -1.92
N LEU A 346 -4.63 3.26 -0.94
CA LEU A 346 -4.75 3.63 0.47
C LEU A 346 -4.08 4.97 0.77
N THR A 347 -2.88 5.22 0.22
CA THR A 347 -2.20 6.52 0.33
C THR A 347 -2.97 7.62 -0.40
N GLY A 348 -3.46 7.36 -1.61
CA GLY A 348 -4.29 8.31 -2.35
C GLY A 348 -5.58 8.66 -1.60
N MET A 349 -6.19 7.69 -0.92
CA MET A 349 -7.37 7.92 -0.08
C MET A 349 -7.05 8.77 1.16
N ARG A 350 -5.89 8.55 1.80
CA ARG A 350 -5.38 9.42 2.88
C ARG A 350 -5.21 10.85 2.37
N ASN A 351 -4.50 11.03 1.27
CA ASN A 351 -4.22 12.34 0.68
C ASN A 351 -5.50 13.08 0.28
N ALA A 352 -6.45 12.37 -0.34
CA ALA A 352 -7.77 12.88 -0.68
C ALA A 352 -8.56 13.39 0.53
N SER A 353 -8.58 12.62 1.61
CA SER A 353 -9.26 13.04 2.83
C SER A 353 -8.56 14.25 3.44
N THR A 354 -7.23 14.19 3.59
CA THR A 354 -6.47 15.30 4.17
C THR A 354 -6.63 16.59 3.37
N PHE A 355 -6.54 16.53 2.03
CA PHE A 355 -6.74 17.69 1.14
C PHE A 355 -8.10 18.36 1.37
N GLY A 356 -9.20 17.59 1.32
CA GLY A 356 -10.54 18.17 1.44
C GLY A 356 -10.77 18.87 2.80
N ASN A 357 -10.11 18.40 3.85
CA ASN A 357 -10.20 19.02 5.17
C ASN A 357 -9.27 20.23 5.34
N ILE A 358 -8.07 20.21 4.74
CA ILE A 358 -7.17 21.38 4.74
C ILE A 358 -7.79 22.52 3.94
N ILE A 359 -8.30 22.26 2.73
CA ILE A 359 -8.95 23.31 1.92
C ILE A 359 -10.14 23.91 2.66
N HIS A 360 -11.03 23.09 3.23
CA HIS A 360 -12.14 23.63 4.03
C HIS A 360 -11.67 24.41 5.28
N ALA A 361 -10.54 24.04 5.87
CA ALA A 361 -9.90 24.83 6.92
C ALA A 361 -9.45 26.20 6.39
N LEU A 362 -8.76 26.22 5.25
CA LEU A 362 -8.29 27.44 4.60
C LEU A 362 -9.46 28.35 4.22
N ASP A 363 -10.49 27.84 3.55
CA ASP A 363 -11.70 28.60 3.20
C ASP A 363 -12.26 29.32 4.43
N VAL A 364 -12.36 28.62 5.57
CA VAL A 364 -12.86 29.20 6.81
C VAL A 364 -11.90 30.24 7.39
N VAL A 365 -10.57 30.09 7.27
CA VAL A 365 -9.63 31.16 7.66
C VAL A 365 -9.83 32.37 6.78
N THR A 366 -9.73 32.18 5.46
CA THR A 366 -9.77 33.24 4.47
C THR A 366 -11.07 34.03 4.56
N ASP A 367 -12.22 33.36 4.64
CA ASP A 367 -13.53 34.02 4.82
C ASP A 367 -13.58 34.90 6.08
N ASN A 368 -13.07 34.40 7.21
CA ASN A 368 -13.09 35.16 8.47
C ASN A 368 -12.06 36.28 8.48
N MET A 369 -10.88 36.07 7.87
CA MET A 369 -9.86 37.09 7.70
C MET A 369 -10.36 38.22 6.80
N GLN A 370 -10.96 37.89 5.67
CA GLN A 370 -11.54 38.87 4.75
C GLN A 370 -12.67 39.66 5.42
N THR A 371 -13.55 38.98 6.16
CA THR A 371 -14.60 39.67 6.94
C THR A 371 -14.02 40.61 7.98
N LEU A 372 -12.93 40.20 8.66
CA LEU A 372 -12.23 41.03 9.62
C LEU A 372 -11.64 42.28 8.96
N PHE A 373 -11.02 42.12 7.78
CA PHE A 373 -10.48 43.22 6.99
C PHE A 373 -11.56 44.22 6.58
N ASP A 374 -12.67 43.73 6.03
CA ASP A 374 -13.81 44.58 5.64
C ASP A 374 -14.36 45.37 6.83
N ASP A 375 -14.44 44.75 8.02
CA ASP A 375 -14.89 45.39 9.25
C ASP A 375 -13.88 46.42 9.81
N ILE A 376 -12.57 46.18 9.64
CA ILE A 376 -11.51 47.14 9.98
C ILE A 376 -11.61 48.37 9.07
N ASP A 377 -11.73 48.17 7.76
CA ASP A 377 -11.84 49.26 6.78
C ASP A 377 -13.13 50.07 6.95
N ALA A 378 -14.21 49.43 7.38
CA ALA A 378 -15.47 50.08 7.75
C ALA A 378 -15.42 50.76 9.13
N ASN A 379 -14.31 50.67 9.86
CA ASN A 379 -14.12 51.16 11.23
C ASN A 379 -15.16 50.61 12.23
N ASN A 380 -15.60 49.37 12.00
CA ASN A 380 -16.66 48.68 12.73
C ASN A 380 -16.15 47.45 13.53
N PHE A 381 -14.85 47.41 13.80
CA PHE A 381 -14.17 46.30 14.47
C PHE A 381 -14.86 45.82 15.77
N SER A 382 -15.38 46.75 16.58
CA SER A 382 -16.07 46.44 17.84
C SER A 382 -17.32 45.56 17.68
N ASN A 383 -17.91 45.54 16.49
CA ASN A 383 -19.07 44.74 16.13
C ASN A 383 -18.76 43.80 14.95
N THR A 384 -17.53 43.29 14.87
CA THR A 384 -17.16 42.40 13.76
C THR A 384 -18.06 41.18 13.70
N THR A 385 -18.40 40.77 12.48
CA THR A 385 -19.16 39.54 12.23
C THR A 385 -18.26 38.31 12.08
N ALA A 386 -16.94 38.50 12.04
CA ALA A 386 -15.96 37.42 12.03
C ALA A 386 -16.04 36.60 13.33
N SER A 387 -15.95 35.28 13.20
CA SER A 387 -16.08 34.35 14.32
C SER A 387 -14.78 34.26 15.12
N MET A 388 -14.42 35.33 15.82
CA MET A 388 -13.16 35.48 16.55
C MET A 388 -12.92 34.36 17.57
N GLU A 389 -13.95 33.96 18.33
CA GLU A 389 -13.86 32.85 19.29
C GLU A 389 -13.49 31.52 18.62
N TYR A 390 -14.08 31.26 17.45
CA TYR A 390 -13.78 30.06 16.67
C TYR A 390 -12.32 30.08 16.21
N LEU A 391 -11.85 31.17 15.61
CA LEU A 391 -10.44 31.29 15.17
C LEU A 391 -9.47 31.16 16.35
N THR A 392 -9.74 31.81 17.49
CA THR A 392 -8.91 31.67 18.70
C THR A 392 -8.78 30.22 19.14
N VAL A 393 -9.89 29.48 19.24
CA VAL A 393 -9.87 28.08 19.68
C VAL A 393 -9.13 27.20 18.69
N GLN A 394 -9.27 27.46 17.39
CA GLN A 394 -8.66 26.62 16.37
C GLN A 394 -7.17 26.92 16.19
N PHE A 395 -6.78 28.19 16.14
CA PHE A 395 -5.37 28.59 16.06
C PHE A 395 -4.61 28.24 17.34
N ALA A 396 -5.27 28.18 18.51
CA ALA A 396 -4.64 27.66 19.72
C ALA A 396 -4.23 26.17 19.62
N LYS A 397 -4.79 25.41 18.67
CA LYS A 397 -4.34 24.03 18.38
C LYS A 397 -3.10 23.99 17.50
N LEU A 398 -2.80 25.10 16.80
CA LEU A 398 -1.63 25.26 15.96
C LEU A 398 -0.51 25.90 16.80
N SER A 399 0.73 25.49 16.57
CA SER A 399 1.89 26.06 17.26
C SER A 399 2.36 27.36 16.59
N ILE A 400 1.50 28.38 16.58
CA ILE A 400 1.74 29.69 15.94
C ILE A 400 2.18 30.72 16.98
N THR A 401 3.06 31.64 16.59
CA THR A 401 3.57 32.73 17.44
C THR A 401 3.63 34.04 16.66
N PRO A 402 3.06 35.16 17.15
CA PRO A 402 2.30 35.32 18.39
C PRO A 402 0.93 34.63 18.36
N SER A 403 0.28 34.53 19.53
CA SER A 403 -1.04 33.90 19.61
C SER A 403 -2.09 34.76 18.90
N TRP A 404 -3.14 34.15 18.34
CA TRP A 404 -4.16 34.88 17.59
C TRP A 404 -4.78 36.08 18.34
N PRO A 405 -5.12 35.99 19.64
CA PRO A 405 -5.58 37.15 20.39
C PRO A 405 -4.54 38.27 20.50
N ASP A 406 -3.25 37.94 20.63
CA ASP A 406 -2.17 38.92 20.75
C ASP A 406 -1.92 39.60 19.39
N GLU A 407 -1.97 38.83 18.30
CA GLU A 407 -1.86 39.32 16.93
C GLU A 407 -2.96 40.34 16.61
N ILE A 408 -4.20 39.99 16.92
CA ILE A 408 -5.36 40.87 16.73
C ILE A 408 -5.25 42.16 17.54
N GLN A 409 -4.69 42.09 18.75
CA GLN A 409 -4.40 43.30 19.53
C GLN A 409 -3.29 44.13 18.89
N GLY A 410 -2.27 43.49 18.32
CA GLY A 410 -1.23 44.13 17.50
C GLY A 410 -1.86 44.94 16.36
N ILE A 411 -2.59 44.25 15.48
CA ILE A 411 -3.25 44.85 14.30
C ILE A 411 -4.16 46.03 14.71
N MET A 412 -4.95 45.89 15.78
CA MET A 412 -5.79 47.00 16.27
C MET A 412 -4.99 48.22 16.71
N ASN A 413 -3.90 48.00 17.44
CA ASN A 413 -3.02 49.09 17.91
C ASN A 413 -2.33 49.77 16.73
N GLU A 414 -1.95 48.99 15.72
CA GLU A 414 -1.31 49.46 14.50
C GLU A 414 -2.25 50.31 13.63
N TYR A 415 -3.49 49.87 13.45
CA TYR A 415 -4.50 50.60 12.69
C TYR A 415 -4.92 51.91 13.37
N SER A 416 -5.02 51.89 14.71
CA SER A 416 -5.46 53.05 15.50
C SER A 416 -4.40 54.15 15.65
N ASN A 417 -3.14 53.90 15.28
CA ASN A 417 -2.03 54.81 15.51
C ASN A 417 -1.57 55.53 14.22
N PRO A 418 -1.79 56.86 14.09
CA PRO A 418 -1.40 57.62 12.91
C PRO A 418 0.12 57.79 12.71
N ASN A 419 0.93 57.43 13.72
CA ASN A 419 2.40 57.45 13.64
C ASN A 419 3.02 56.06 13.43
N ASN A 420 2.21 55.03 13.14
CA ASN A 420 2.75 53.69 12.95
C ASN A 420 3.61 53.61 11.68
N THR A 421 4.79 53.01 11.81
CA THR A 421 5.73 52.77 10.72
C THR A 421 5.63 51.34 10.17
N ILE A 422 4.81 50.49 10.78
CA ILE A 422 4.61 49.10 10.33
C ILE A 422 3.47 49.07 9.29
N ASP A 423 3.65 48.30 8.24
CA ASP A 423 2.63 48.02 7.24
C ASP A 423 1.76 46.84 7.70
N PRO A 424 0.50 47.07 8.10
CA PRO A 424 -0.37 46.02 8.64
C PRO A 424 -0.72 44.95 7.61
N VAL A 425 -0.62 45.25 6.31
CA VAL A 425 -0.93 44.29 5.24
C VAL A 425 0.16 43.22 5.16
N VAL A 426 1.43 43.67 5.17
CA VAL A 426 2.59 42.76 5.13
C VAL A 426 2.63 41.87 6.37
N ASP A 427 2.31 42.41 7.55
CA ASP A 427 2.24 41.65 8.80
C ASP A 427 1.21 40.52 8.73
N ILE A 428 0.01 40.81 8.23
CA ILE A 428 -1.05 39.80 8.11
C ILE A 428 -0.73 38.75 7.05
N ILE A 429 -0.14 39.14 5.92
CA ILE A 429 0.31 38.17 4.90
C ILE A 429 1.37 37.23 5.50
N GLN A 430 2.34 37.75 6.26
CA GLN A 430 3.34 36.93 6.96
C GLN A 430 2.70 36.00 7.99
N TYR A 431 1.71 36.47 8.75
CA TYR A 431 0.96 35.65 9.70
C TYR A 431 0.13 34.56 9.01
N GLN A 432 -0.49 34.86 7.86
CA GLN A 432 -1.24 33.91 7.05
C GLN A 432 -0.35 32.78 6.54
N VAL A 433 0.85 33.10 6.03
CA VAL A 433 1.83 32.08 5.63
C VAL A 433 2.20 31.16 6.81
N GLN A 434 2.38 31.71 8.02
CA GLN A 434 2.64 30.91 9.21
C GLN A 434 1.48 29.98 9.56
N ILE A 435 0.23 30.43 9.43
CA ILE A 435 -0.97 29.59 9.61
C ILE A 435 -0.93 28.41 8.64
N TYR A 436 -0.66 28.66 7.36
CA TYR A 436 -0.64 27.63 6.31
C TYR A 436 0.42 26.55 6.57
N LEU A 437 1.63 26.97 6.95
CA LEU A 437 2.71 26.05 7.31
C LEU A 437 2.39 25.25 8.59
N ALA A 438 1.74 25.89 9.57
CA ALA A 438 1.32 25.23 10.80
C ALA A 438 0.20 24.19 10.54
N ILE A 439 -0.73 24.47 9.63
CA ILE A 439 -1.78 23.53 9.20
C ILE A 439 -1.15 22.31 8.53
N ALA A 440 -0.20 22.50 7.59
CA ALA A 440 0.50 21.39 6.94
C ALA A 440 1.22 20.50 7.98
N THR A 441 1.90 21.13 8.94
CA THR A 441 2.59 20.45 10.04
C THR A 441 1.62 19.64 10.91
N TYR A 442 0.45 20.21 11.24
CA TYR A 442 -0.59 19.54 12.03
C TYR A 442 -1.09 18.25 11.37
N TYR A 443 -1.31 18.29 10.05
CA TYR A 443 -1.75 17.13 9.27
C TYR A 443 -0.60 16.17 8.88
N SER A 444 0.64 16.48 9.30
CA SER A 444 1.85 15.72 8.94
C SER A 444 2.01 15.59 7.42
N VAL A 445 1.78 16.70 6.70
CA VAL A 445 1.98 16.80 5.26
C VAL A 445 3.35 17.42 4.99
N GLU A 446 4.14 16.79 4.13
CA GLU A 446 5.43 17.32 3.69
C GLU A 446 5.23 18.21 2.46
N LEU A 447 5.58 19.50 2.59
CA LEU A 447 5.47 20.47 1.51
C LEU A 447 6.73 20.46 0.64
N SER A 448 6.55 20.82 -0.62
CA SER A 448 7.62 20.97 -1.59
C SER A 448 8.55 22.14 -1.26
N ASP A 449 9.77 22.07 -1.80
CA ASP A 449 10.76 23.14 -1.66
C ASP A 449 10.25 24.47 -2.23
N GLU A 450 9.45 24.43 -3.31
CA GLU A 450 8.87 25.60 -3.96
C GLU A 450 7.95 26.38 -3.01
N VAL A 451 7.09 25.68 -2.27
CA VAL A 451 6.21 26.30 -1.26
C VAL A 451 7.02 26.90 -0.11
N HIS A 452 8.08 26.21 0.32
CA HIS A 452 8.97 26.73 1.37
C HIS A 452 9.78 27.95 0.91
N GLU A 453 10.25 27.97 -0.34
CA GLU A 453 10.95 29.12 -0.94
C GLU A 453 10.01 30.32 -1.09
N SER A 454 8.78 30.10 -1.55
CA SER A 454 7.75 31.14 -1.65
C SER A 454 7.40 31.71 -0.26
N ALA A 455 7.20 30.85 0.75
CA ALA A 455 7.02 31.28 2.13
C ALA A 455 8.21 32.10 2.66
N ALA A 456 9.45 31.70 2.34
CA ALA A 456 10.64 32.43 2.76
C ALA A 456 10.74 33.81 2.09
N HIS A 457 10.29 33.94 0.85
CA HIS A 457 10.23 35.21 0.13
C HIS A 457 9.26 36.19 0.80
N ILE A 458 8.06 35.73 1.17
CA ILE A 458 7.06 36.53 1.90
C ILE A 458 7.56 36.95 3.28
N ASN A 459 8.18 36.02 4.01
CA ASN A 459 8.76 36.32 5.33
C ASN A 459 9.95 37.31 5.28
N ALA A 460 10.51 37.54 4.09
CA ALA A 460 11.59 38.51 3.88
C ALA A 460 11.09 39.91 3.45
N LEU A 461 9.77 40.09 3.27
CA LEU A 461 9.19 41.38 2.93
C LEU A 461 9.46 42.42 4.02
N ASN A 462 9.67 43.66 3.60
CA ASN A 462 9.94 44.75 4.52
C ASN A 462 8.62 45.22 5.16
N THR A 463 8.53 45.09 6.48
CA THR A 463 7.36 45.51 7.26
C THR A 463 7.26 47.03 7.45
N THR A 464 8.20 47.83 6.91
CA THR A 464 8.18 49.29 7.06
C THR A 464 7.25 49.95 6.04
N ARG A 465 6.22 50.65 6.51
CA ARG A 465 5.26 51.41 5.71
C ARG A 465 5.93 52.56 4.96
N ASN A 466 5.70 52.63 3.65
CA ASN A 466 6.14 53.75 2.82
C ASN A 466 5.22 54.98 3.03
N PRO A 467 5.77 56.17 3.36
CA PRO A 467 4.97 57.38 3.56
C PRO A 467 4.33 57.95 2.28
N ASP A 468 4.80 57.57 1.09
CA ASP A 468 4.19 58.00 -0.18
C ASP A 468 3.09 57.03 -0.64
N SER A 469 1.85 57.54 -0.66
CA SER A 469 0.65 56.78 -1.04
C SER A 469 0.69 56.11 -2.41
N THR A 470 1.39 56.69 -3.40
CA THR A 470 1.42 56.12 -4.76
C THR A 470 2.34 54.92 -4.87
N THR A 471 3.49 54.99 -4.18
CA THR A 471 4.42 53.87 -4.07
C THR A 471 3.94 52.82 -3.09
N TRP A 472 3.18 53.20 -2.05
CA TRP A 472 2.52 52.26 -1.14
C TRP A 472 1.42 51.43 -1.85
N ASN A 473 0.54 52.06 -2.65
CA ASN A 473 -0.46 51.30 -3.42
C ASN A 473 0.19 50.30 -4.40
N ALA A 474 1.31 50.68 -5.03
CA ALA A 474 2.01 49.80 -5.95
C ALA A 474 2.73 48.63 -5.25
N SER A 475 3.26 48.84 -4.02
CA SER A 475 3.79 47.74 -3.21
C SER A 475 2.68 46.85 -2.67
N TYR A 476 1.55 47.43 -2.26
CA TYR A 476 0.37 46.71 -1.79
C TYR A 476 -0.14 45.70 -2.82
N ASP A 477 -0.34 46.12 -4.08
CA ASP A 477 -0.79 45.22 -5.15
C ASP A 477 0.25 44.12 -5.45
N ALA A 478 1.54 44.42 -5.31
CA ALA A 478 2.62 43.45 -5.54
C ALA A 478 2.73 42.42 -4.40
N ASP A 479 2.56 42.85 -3.15
CA ASP A 479 2.62 41.98 -1.98
C ASP A 479 1.41 41.02 -1.92
N LEU A 480 0.22 41.50 -2.33
CA LEU A 480 -0.96 40.64 -2.51
C LEU A 480 -0.75 39.61 -3.62
N ALA A 481 -0.21 39.99 -4.76
CA ALA A 481 0.08 39.05 -5.84
C ALA A 481 1.05 37.93 -5.40
N LEU A 482 2.01 38.23 -4.53
CA LEU A 482 2.90 37.22 -3.94
C LEU A 482 2.15 36.27 -2.98
N ALA A 483 1.18 36.78 -2.22
CA ALA A 483 0.35 35.97 -1.35
C ALA A 483 -0.53 35.01 -2.16
N ASP A 484 -1.12 35.48 -3.27
CA ASP A 484 -1.91 34.67 -4.19
C ASP A 484 -1.04 33.58 -4.86
N ASP A 485 0.17 33.93 -5.31
CA ASP A 485 1.14 32.97 -5.87
C ASP A 485 1.52 31.89 -4.83
N PHE A 486 1.66 32.25 -3.56
CA PHE A 486 1.93 31.30 -2.48
C PHE A 486 0.73 30.38 -2.21
N ASP A 487 -0.49 30.92 -2.16
CA ASP A 487 -1.71 30.14 -1.97
C ASP A 487 -1.90 29.13 -3.11
N GLU A 488 -1.74 29.57 -4.37
CA GLU A 488 -1.81 28.70 -5.55
C GLU A 488 -0.74 27.59 -5.48
N ALA A 489 0.50 27.92 -5.13
CA ALA A 489 1.57 26.94 -4.97
C ALA A 489 1.27 25.93 -3.85
N TYR A 490 0.79 26.41 -2.70
CA TYR A 490 0.44 25.58 -1.54
C TYR A 490 -0.70 24.62 -1.87
N GLN A 491 -1.80 25.11 -2.43
CA GLN A 491 -2.94 24.28 -2.81
C GLN A 491 -2.57 23.28 -3.90
N THR A 492 -1.80 23.71 -4.92
CA THR A 492 -1.33 22.85 -6.02
C THR A 492 -0.51 21.68 -5.49
N ASP A 493 0.42 21.95 -4.56
CA ASP A 493 1.27 20.93 -3.97
C ASP A 493 0.47 19.90 -3.16
N LEU A 494 -0.49 20.36 -2.34
CA LEU A 494 -1.43 19.49 -1.64
C LEU A 494 -2.27 18.63 -2.60
N GLY A 495 -2.67 19.22 -3.74
CA GLY A 495 -3.52 18.58 -4.73
C GLY A 495 -2.85 17.42 -5.46
N HIS A 496 -1.54 17.49 -5.69
CA HIS A 496 -0.86 16.51 -6.52
C HIS A 496 -0.94 15.07 -5.99
N GLY A 497 -0.95 14.88 -4.66
CA GLY A 497 -1.04 13.56 -4.04
C GLY A 497 -2.43 12.91 -4.18
N VAL A 498 -3.46 13.70 -4.51
CA VAL A 498 -4.84 13.26 -4.67
C VAL A 498 -5.07 12.59 -6.03
N LEU A 499 -4.33 13.03 -7.06
CA LEU A 499 -4.49 12.62 -8.45
C LEU A 499 -4.35 11.11 -8.68
N PHE A 500 -3.57 10.43 -7.85
CA PHE A 500 -3.31 9.00 -7.97
C PHE A 500 -4.46 8.11 -7.47
N PHE A 501 -5.41 8.65 -6.71
CA PHE A 501 -6.44 7.85 -6.03
C PHE A 501 -7.40 7.13 -6.99
N LEU A 502 -7.92 7.81 -8.01
CA LEU A 502 -8.81 7.20 -9.01
C LEU A 502 -8.10 6.14 -9.86
N PRO A 503 -6.95 6.43 -10.50
CA PRO A 503 -6.25 5.44 -11.30
C PRO A 503 -5.72 4.25 -10.48
N SER A 504 -5.32 4.44 -9.22
CA SER A 504 -4.93 3.31 -8.35
C SER A 504 -6.11 2.43 -7.95
N SER A 505 -7.29 3.02 -7.70
CA SER A 505 -8.55 2.29 -7.47
C SER A 505 -8.95 1.43 -8.67
N GLY A 506 -8.80 1.97 -9.88
CA GLY A 506 -9.01 1.22 -11.12
C GLY A 506 -7.95 0.14 -11.36
N GLY A 507 -6.67 0.47 -11.12
CA GLY A 507 -5.54 -0.45 -11.23
C GLY A 507 -5.68 -1.67 -10.32
N PHE A 508 -6.13 -1.46 -9.08
CA PHE A 508 -6.46 -2.54 -8.15
C PHE A 508 -7.49 -3.52 -8.75
N LEU A 509 -8.65 -3.02 -9.20
CA LEU A 509 -9.69 -3.86 -9.79
C LEU A 509 -9.23 -4.55 -11.08
N PHE A 510 -8.48 -3.83 -11.92
CA PHE A 510 -7.95 -4.35 -13.18
C PHE A 510 -7.02 -5.54 -12.93
N VAL A 511 -5.99 -5.38 -12.10
CA VAL A 511 -5.05 -6.46 -11.78
C VAL A 511 -5.76 -7.62 -11.08
N LEU A 512 -6.67 -7.31 -10.16
CA LEU A 512 -7.42 -8.32 -9.43
C LEU A 512 -8.33 -9.15 -10.33
N SER A 513 -9.00 -8.52 -11.30
CA SER A 513 -9.85 -9.25 -12.27
C SER A 513 -9.04 -10.27 -13.10
N ILE A 514 -7.78 -9.94 -13.42
CA ILE A 514 -6.86 -10.87 -14.10
C ILE A 514 -6.47 -12.01 -13.16
N LEU A 515 -6.17 -11.72 -11.89
CA LEU A 515 -5.85 -12.74 -10.89
C LEU A 515 -7.02 -13.71 -10.65
N HIS A 516 -8.25 -13.21 -10.60
CA HIS A 516 -9.46 -14.04 -10.50
C HIS A 516 -9.57 -15.00 -11.69
N LEU A 517 -9.37 -14.51 -12.92
CA LEU A 517 -9.41 -15.32 -14.13
C LEU A 517 -8.31 -16.40 -14.16
N LEU A 518 -7.12 -16.10 -13.64
CA LEU A 518 -6.02 -17.06 -13.57
C LEU A 518 -6.27 -18.18 -12.56
N ARG A 519 -6.97 -17.88 -11.47
CA ARG A 519 -7.28 -18.85 -10.42
C ARG A 519 -8.43 -19.76 -10.80
N ALA A 520 -9.54 -19.19 -11.27
CA ALA A 520 -10.73 -19.93 -11.66
C ALA A 520 -11.40 -19.29 -12.87
N VAL A 521 -11.53 -20.08 -13.94
CA VAL A 521 -12.20 -19.60 -15.16
C VAL A 521 -13.71 -19.55 -14.90
N PRO A 522 -14.39 -18.41 -15.17
CA PRO A 522 -15.83 -18.29 -15.03
C PRO A 522 -16.60 -19.34 -15.83
N ILE A 523 -17.59 -19.99 -15.20
CA ILE A 523 -18.41 -21.03 -15.83
C ILE A 523 -19.83 -20.48 -16.05
N GLY A 524 -20.21 -20.32 -17.32
CA GLY A 524 -21.54 -19.83 -17.71
C GLY A 524 -21.65 -18.31 -17.75
N VAL A 525 -22.74 -17.84 -18.36
CA VAL A 525 -22.91 -16.42 -18.75
C VAL A 525 -22.89 -15.48 -17.55
N HIS A 526 -23.53 -15.84 -16.43
CA HIS A 526 -23.63 -14.95 -15.25
C HIS A 526 -22.26 -14.69 -14.60
N MET A 527 -21.39 -15.69 -14.52
CA MET A 527 -20.03 -15.51 -13.97
C MET A 527 -19.15 -14.69 -14.92
N TRP A 528 -19.30 -14.86 -16.25
CA TRP A 528 -18.61 -14.03 -17.23
C TRP A 528 -19.06 -12.57 -17.20
N VAL A 529 -20.35 -12.32 -16.99
CA VAL A 529 -20.88 -10.96 -16.82
C VAL A 529 -20.35 -10.32 -15.54
N ALA A 530 -20.28 -11.07 -14.43
CA ALA A 530 -19.72 -10.56 -13.18
C ALA A 530 -18.24 -10.17 -13.32
N TRP A 531 -17.43 -11.07 -13.90
CA TRP A 531 -16.02 -10.78 -14.19
C TRP A 531 -15.87 -9.58 -15.15
N GLY A 532 -16.67 -9.53 -16.21
CA GLY A 532 -16.64 -8.44 -17.19
C GLY A 532 -17.01 -7.09 -16.59
N ALA A 533 -17.97 -7.06 -15.64
CA ALA A 533 -18.32 -5.85 -14.91
C ALA A 533 -17.16 -5.36 -14.02
N GLN A 534 -16.49 -6.26 -13.30
CA GLN A 534 -15.32 -5.92 -12.49
C GLN A 534 -14.17 -5.38 -13.36
N PHE A 535 -13.87 -6.05 -14.48
CA PHE A 535 -12.85 -5.62 -15.43
C PHE A 535 -13.18 -4.24 -16.03
N ALA A 536 -14.41 -4.04 -16.47
CA ALA A 536 -14.87 -2.77 -17.03
C ALA A 536 -14.86 -1.64 -16.00
N GLY A 537 -15.25 -1.92 -14.75
CA GLY A 537 -15.16 -0.96 -13.63
C GLY A 537 -13.73 -0.56 -13.32
N GLY A 538 -12.79 -1.52 -13.34
CA GLY A 538 -11.36 -1.25 -13.17
C GLY A 538 -10.78 -0.38 -14.29
N VAL A 539 -11.09 -0.71 -15.55
CA VAL A 539 -10.68 0.11 -16.70
C VAL A 539 -11.33 1.49 -16.64
N GLY A 540 -12.62 1.58 -16.32
CA GLY A 540 -13.34 2.85 -16.21
C GLY A 540 -12.72 3.79 -15.19
N LEU A 541 -12.52 3.34 -13.95
CA LEU A 541 -11.84 4.11 -12.90
C LEU A 541 -10.38 4.42 -13.26
N GLY A 542 -9.68 3.48 -13.90
CA GLY A 542 -8.31 3.67 -14.37
C GLY A 542 -8.19 4.80 -15.39
N LEU A 543 -9.11 4.85 -16.35
CA LEU A 543 -9.17 5.88 -17.40
C LEU A 543 -9.61 7.25 -16.87
N LEU A 544 -10.31 7.32 -15.73
CA LEU A 544 -10.56 8.61 -15.07
C LEU A 544 -9.25 9.30 -14.65
N GLY A 545 -8.17 8.55 -14.46
CA GLY A 545 -6.82 9.11 -14.27
C GLY A 545 -6.27 9.84 -15.51
N LEU A 546 -6.82 9.61 -16.71
CA LEU A 546 -6.44 10.39 -17.91
C LEU A 546 -7.08 11.78 -17.92
N LEU A 547 -8.08 12.04 -17.08
CA LEU A 547 -8.66 13.37 -16.90
C LEU A 547 -7.67 14.34 -16.21
N ASP A 548 -6.55 13.82 -15.69
CA ASP A 548 -5.44 14.56 -15.10
C ASP A 548 -4.42 15.10 -16.14
N LEU A 549 -4.66 14.87 -17.44
CA LEU A 549 -3.80 15.39 -18.50
C LEU A 549 -4.12 16.88 -18.77
N GLY A 550 -3.37 17.80 -18.16
CA GLY A 550 -3.52 19.24 -18.34
C GLY A 550 -2.50 20.07 -17.55
N ASN A 551 -2.57 21.41 -17.68
CA ASN A 551 -1.76 22.32 -16.86
C ASN A 551 -2.20 22.17 -15.39
N LYS A 552 -1.26 21.91 -14.48
CA LYS A 552 -1.52 21.33 -13.15
C LYS A 552 -1.81 22.34 -12.04
N ALA A 553 -1.71 23.62 -12.35
CA ALA A 553 -1.90 24.69 -11.39
C ALA A 553 -3.39 24.81 -11.00
N LEU A 554 -3.64 24.95 -9.70
CA LEU A 554 -4.97 25.19 -9.13
C LEU A 554 -5.22 26.69 -9.04
N SER A 555 -6.12 27.21 -9.87
CA SER A 555 -6.62 28.59 -9.69
C SER A 555 -7.70 28.63 -8.61
N GLU A 556 -7.63 29.65 -7.76
CA GLU A 556 -8.60 29.95 -6.69
C GLU A 556 -10.02 30.19 -7.24
N ASP A 557 -10.10 30.71 -8.47
CA ASP A 557 -11.33 31.18 -9.15
C ASP A 557 -12.33 30.07 -9.57
N MET A 558 -12.26 28.88 -8.95
CA MET A 558 -13.02 27.66 -9.31
C MET A 558 -12.88 27.20 -10.78
N THR A 559 -12.01 27.85 -11.54
CA THR A 559 -11.75 27.59 -12.96
C THR A 559 -10.61 26.60 -13.15
N SER A 560 -10.40 25.70 -12.18
CA SER A 560 -9.40 24.64 -12.32
C SER A 560 -9.63 23.88 -13.64
N PRO A 561 -8.61 23.78 -14.52
CA PRO A 561 -8.77 23.18 -15.84
C PRO A 561 -8.95 21.66 -15.75
N ILE A 562 -8.55 21.05 -14.63
CA ILE A 562 -8.53 19.60 -14.43
C ILE A 562 -9.84 19.14 -13.73
N PRO A 563 -10.66 18.28 -14.37
CA PRO A 563 -11.92 17.79 -13.81
C PRO A 563 -11.79 17.05 -12.47
N VAL A 564 -10.65 16.41 -12.22
CA VAL A 564 -10.38 15.66 -10.97
C VAL A 564 -10.38 16.59 -9.77
N TYR A 565 -9.79 17.78 -9.89
CA TYR A 565 -9.79 18.76 -8.81
C TYR A 565 -11.18 19.30 -8.51
N ARG A 566 -12.04 19.48 -9.52
CA ARG A 566 -13.44 19.85 -9.29
C ARG A 566 -14.21 18.77 -8.53
N LEU A 567 -13.96 17.50 -8.86
CA LEU A 567 -14.55 16.37 -8.12
C LEU A 567 -14.07 16.36 -6.66
N GLN A 568 -12.80 16.70 -6.44
CA GLN A 568 -12.19 16.76 -5.13
C GLN A 568 -12.69 17.95 -4.30
N GLN A 569 -12.74 19.16 -4.87
CA GLN A 569 -13.32 20.36 -4.25
C GLN A 569 -14.80 20.13 -3.87
N ALA A 570 -15.54 19.37 -4.68
CA ALA A 570 -16.90 18.97 -4.37
C ALA A 570 -17.00 17.83 -3.31
N ASN A 571 -15.88 17.32 -2.79
CA ASN A 571 -15.80 16.19 -1.86
C ASN A 571 -16.38 14.86 -2.42
N TRP A 572 -16.44 14.71 -3.76
CA TRP A 572 -17.05 13.55 -4.42
C TRP A 572 -16.08 12.41 -4.75
N MET A 573 -14.79 12.59 -4.52
CA MET A 573 -13.80 11.62 -4.97
C MET A 573 -13.90 10.27 -4.26
N LEU A 574 -13.94 10.25 -2.92
CA LEU A 574 -14.17 9.03 -2.14
C LEU A 574 -15.56 8.40 -2.42
N PRO A 575 -16.66 9.17 -2.43
CA PRO A 575 -17.98 8.67 -2.81
C PRO A 575 -18.02 7.96 -4.16
N VAL A 576 -17.38 8.48 -5.20
CA VAL A 576 -17.37 7.85 -6.54
C VAL A 576 -16.78 6.43 -6.49
N VAL A 577 -15.63 6.26 -5.83
CA VAL A 577 -14.99 4.93 -5.71
C VAL A 577 -15.82 4.02 -4.81
N ALA A 578 -16.30 4.51 -3.67
CA ALA A 578 -17.12 3.74 -2.74
C ALA A 578 -18.42 3.22 -3.38
N ILE A 579 -19.13 4.09 -4.11
CA ILE A 579 -20.36 3.73 -4.83
C ILE A 579 -20.04 2.71 -5.92
N THR A 580 -18.99 2.93 -6.70
CA THR A 580 -18.59 2.00 -7.77
C THR A 580 -18.26 0.62 -7.21
N PHE A 581 -17.45 0.55 -6.15
CA PHE A 581 -17.09 -0.71 -5.50
C PHE A 581 -18.31 -1.41 -4.90
N ALA A 582 -19.19 -0.68 -4.22
CA ALA A 582 -20.42 -1.23 -3.67
C ALA A 582 -21.33 -1.80 -4.76
N ILE A 583 -21.57 -1.05 -5.85
CA ILE A 583 -22.38 -1.51 -6.99
C ILE A 583 -21.79 -2.80 -7.58
N LEU A 584 -20.48 -2.87 -7.77
CA LEU A 584 -19.80 -4.06 -8.27
C LEU A 584 -20.03 -5.28 -7.36
N ILE A 585 -19.83 -5.12 -6.04
CA ILE A 585 -20.03 -6.20 -5.06
C ILE A 585 -21.48 -6.69 -5.05
N PHE A 586 -22.44 -5.76 -5.02
CA PHE A 586 -23.86 -6.11 -5.04
C PHE A 586 -24.24 -6.81 -6.36
N SER A 587 -23.75 -6.31 -7.49
CA SER A 587 -24.01 -6.89 -8.80
C SER A 587 -23.44 -8.32 -8.92
N GLU A 588 -22.22 -8.54 -8.43
CA GLU A 588 -21.57 -9.85 -8.41
C GLU A 588 -22.34 -10.83 -7.53
N SER A 589 -22.73 -10.41 -6.33
CA SER A 589 -23.49 -11.23 -5.39
C SER A 589 -24.83 -11.70 -6.00
N ILE A 590 -25.55 -10.79 -6.67
CA ILE A 590 -26.80 -11.12 -7.36
C ILE A 590 -26.54 -12.10 -8.52
N LEU A 591 -25.51 -11.86 -9.33
CA LEU A 591 -25.16 -12.72 -10.46
C LEU A 591 -24.74 -14.13 -10.02
N MET A 592 -24.01 -14.25 -8.91
CA MET A 592 -23.63 -15.55 -8.33
C MET A 592 -24.86 -16.33 -7.83
N VAL A 593 -25.82 -15.67 -7.20
CA VAL A 593 -27.10 -16.30 -6.80
C VAL A 593 -27.88 -16.79 -8.01
N LEU A 594 -27.93 -15.99 -9.09
CA LEU A 594 -28.59 -16.38 -10.34
C LEU A 594 -27.87 -17.56 -11.03
N ALA A 595 -26.54 -17.56 -11.03
CA ALA A 595 -25.73 -18.66 -11.54
C ALA A 595 -26.04 -19.97 -10.80
N ALA A 596 -26.06 -19.94 -9.46
CA ALA A 596 -26.36 -21.10 -8.63
C ALA A 596 -27.78 -21.64 -8.86
N ARG A 597 -28.78 -20.75 -9.01
CA ARG A 597 -30.17 -21.14 -9.31
C ARG A 597 -30.28 -21.83 -10.67
N ARG A 598 -29.55 -21.35 -11.68
CA ARG A 598 -29.56 -21.93 -13.03
C ARG A 598 -28.87 -23.30 -13.08
N ASP A 599 -27.78 -23.50 -12.33
CA ASP A 599 -27.11 -24.80 -12.27
C ASP A 599 -27.96 -25.86 -11.57
N ARG A 600 -28.65 -25.50 -10.47
CA ARG A 600 -29.62 -26.40 -9.81
C ARG A 600 -30.74 -26.85 -10.76
N ARG A 601 -31.25 -25.96 -11.61
CA ARG A 601 -32.27 -26.31 -12.63
C ARG A 601 -31.76 -27.23 -13.73
N ARG A 602 -30.44 -27.31 -13.97
CA ARG A 602 -29.84 -28.27 -14.92
C ARG A 602 -29.66 -29.66 -14.30
N ARG A 603 -29.54 -29.76 -12.98
CA ARG A 603 -29.32 -31.02 -12.24
C ARG A 603 -30.61 -31.72 -11.78
N THR A 604 -31.80 -31.20 -12.08
CA THR A 604 -33.04 -31.96 -11.84
C THR A 604 -33.00 -33.24 -12.67
N PRO A 605 -33.07 -34.43 -12.06
CA PRO A 605 -33.02 -35.68 -12.79
C PRO A 605 -34.26 -35.78 -13.67
N ILE A 606 -34.07 -36.08 -14.94
CA ILE A 606 -35.14 -36.59 -15.79
C ILE A 606 -35.48 -37.96 -15.21
N ILE A 607 -36.47 -38.04 -14.33
CA ILE A 607 -37.04 -39.31 -13.90
C ILE A 607 -37.73 -39.90 -15.13
N PRO A 608 -37.33 -41.09 -15.65
CA PRO A 608 -38.16 -41.79 -16.60
C PRO A 608 -39.44 -42.20 -15.88
N ARG A 609 -40.58 -41.80 -16.44
CA ARG A 609 -41.91 -42.11 -15.94
C ARG A 609 -42.10 -43.63 -16.01
N ALA A 610 -41.88 -44.33 -14.91
CA ALA A 610 -42.26 -45.72 -14.72
C ALA A 610 -43.61 -45.74 -13.98
N GLU A 611 -44.68 -45.43 -14.71
CA GLU A 611 -46.04 -45.81 -14.34
C GLU A 611 -46.46 -46.80 -15.41
N ASP A 612 -46.26 -48.09 -15.16
CA ASP A 612 -46.95 -49.24 -15.77
C ASP A 612 -46.29 -50.54 -15.27
N GLU A 613 -46.34 -50.83 -13.95
CA GLU A 613 -46.08 -52.18 -13.42
C GLU A 613 -46.42 -52.24 -11.90
N ALA A 614 -47.68 -51.99 -11.56
CA ALA A 614 -48.19 -52.25 -10.22
C ALA A 614 -49.69 -52.57 -10.26
N ASP A 615 -50.08 -53.61 -11.01
CA ASP A 615 -51.41 -54.20 -10.84
C ASP A 615 -51.45 -55.68 -11.26
N ALA A 616 -50.62 -56.52 -10.62
CA ALA A 616 -50.78 -57.98 -10.66
C ALA A 616 -50.00 -58.70 -9.54
N ASP A 617 -50.17 -58.29 -8.27
CA ASP A 617 -49.88 -59.20 -7.15
C ASP A 617 -51.06 -59.26 -6.17
N THR A 618 -52.08 -60.03 -6.58
CA THR A 618 -52.93 -60.73 -5.62
C THR A 618 -53.20 -62.13 -6.16
N ARG A 619 -52.37 -63.11 -5.74
CA ARG A 619 -52.78 -64.45 -5.28
C ARG A 619 -51.56 -65.38 -5.19
N GLY A 620 -51.26 -65.78 -3.96
CA GLY A 620 -51.01 -67.20 -3.70
C GLY A 620 -49.63 -67.59 -3.17
N ARG A 621 -49.59 -67.67 -1.83
CA ARG A 621 -49.09 -68.83 -1.05
C ARG A 621 -47.60 -69.23 -1.14
N CYS A 622 -47.04 -69.26 0.07
CA CYS A 622 -46.39 -70.41 0.72
C CYS A 622 -44.86 -70.61 0.61
N ILE A 623 -44.27 -70.53 1.82
CA ILE A 623 -43.28 -71.45 2.42
C ILE A 623 -41.77 -71.08 2.30
N LEU A 624 -41.22 -70.70 3.47
CA LEU A 624 -39.82 -70.71 3.95
C LEU A 624 -39.06 -72.05 3.66
N PRO A 625 -37.78 -72.23 4.06
CA PRO A 625 -36.56 -71.44 3.87
C PRO A 625 -35.36 -72.35 3.45
N ARG A 626 -34.17 -71.81 3.10
CA ARG A 626 -32.88 -72.49 3.44
C ARG A 626 -31.63 -71.64 3.19
N CYS A 627 -30.82 -71.57 4.25
CA CYS A 627 -29.39 -71.29 4.24
C CYS A 627 -28.59 -72.27 3.36
N ARG A 628 -27.47 -71.75 2.83
CA ARG A 628 -26.14 -72.33 2.58
C ARG A 628 -25.38 -71.27 1.74
N GLN A 629 -24.12 -70.94 1.92
CA GLN A 629 -23.08 -71.29 2.90
C GLN A 629 -21.94 -70.29 2.65
#